data_AF-A0A8T4T3V1-F1
#
_entry.id   AF-A0A8T4T3V1-F1
#
_cell.length_a   1.000
_cell.length_b   1.000
_cell.length_c   1.000
_cell.angle_alpha   90.00
_cell.angle_beta   90.00
_cell.angle_gamma   90.00
#
_symmetry.space_group_name_H-M   'P 1'
#
loop_
_entity.id
_entity.type
_entity.pdbx_description
1 polymer ?
#
loop_
_entity_poly.entity_id
_entity_poly.type
_entity_poly.pdbx_seq_one_letter_code
_entity_poly.pdbx_strand_id
1 'polypeptide(L)'
;MKWVIVALLLAPGVFACIAPSEGLRVDSSLDICNGVYFLKKGLVVSGSNILVDCNGAVLSGLIGYQGVTIKNSRNVTVQNCKLQGYERGFAVSNSSGIVLVDNSLVKNRIGVQFVSVSKSAVFNRDISLRSDLELVNSEGNFLSSVNKPVRADFCRKNICNQPRNALPLFLQPQTAKPVMKTWLSEQVTPAQKLKKWVFGGLL
;
A
#
# COMPACT_ATOMS: atom_id res chain seq x y z
N MET A 1 1.61 -7.47 -57.85
CA MET A 1 1.29 -7.89 -56.47
C MET A 1 1.56 -6.71 -55.54
N LYS A 2 0.54 -5.92 -55.20
CA LYS A 2 0.67 -4.77 -54.28
C LYS A 2 0.34 -5.25 -52.87
N TRP A 3 1.36 -5.27 -52.01
CA TRP A 3 1.20 -5.55 -50.58
C TRP A 3 0.72 -4.28 -49.90
N VAL A 4 -0.51 -4.30 -49.39
CA VAL A 4 -1.02 -3.24 -48.52
C VAL A 4 -0.57 -3.57 -47.11
N ILE A 5 0.43 -2.82 -46.61
CA ILE A 5 0.83 -2.86 -45.21
C ILE A 5 -0.21 -2.06 -44.44
N VAL A 6 -1.08 -2.76 -43.69
CA VAL A 6 -1.96 -2.13 -42.71
C VAL A 6 -1.10 -1.80 -41.48
N ALA A 7 -0.71 -0.54 -41.34
CA ALA A 7 -0.07 -0.03 -40.15
C ALA A 7 -1.14 0.09 -39.04
N LEU A 8 -1.16 -0.87 -38.12
CA LEU A 8 -1.97 -0.82 -36.91
C LEU A 8 -1.37 0.25 -35.98
N LEU A 9 -1.96 1.45 -35.99
CA LEU A 9 -1.65 2.51 -35.04
C LEU A 9 -2.07 2.06 -33.64
N LEU A 10 -1.13 1.47 -32.89
CA LEU A 10 -1.24 1.34 -31.44
C LEU A 10 -1.13 2.75 -30.86
N ALA A 11 -2.27 3.42 -30.69
CA ALA A 11 -2.34 4.60 -29.85
C ALA A 11 -1.88 4.18 -28.46
N PRO A 12 -0.86 4.84 -27.85
CA PRO A 12 -0.57 4.63 -26.45
C PRO A 12 -1.85 5.00 -25.69
N GLY A 13 -2.47 4.01 -25.07
CA GLY A 13 -3.60 4.24 -24.19
C GLY A 13 -3.13 5.19 -23.10
N VAL A 14 -3.51 6.45 -23.23
CA VAL A 14 -3.32 7.42 -22.15
C VAL A 14 -4.28 6.95 -21.07
N PHE A 15 -3.76 6.19 -20.10
CA PHE A 15 -4.52 5.87 -18.90
C PHE A 15 -4.81 7.19 -18.20
N ALA A 16 -5.99 7.73 -18.51
CA ALA A 16 -6.48 8.93 -17.89
C ALA A 16 -6.79 8.56 -16.43
N CYS A 17 -6.24 9.34 -15.52
CA CYS A 17 -6.59 9.24 -14.12
C CYS A 17 -8.06 9.63 -13.90
N ILE A 18 -8.64 9.21 -12.78
CA ILE A 18 -10.02 9.45 -12.39
C ILE A 18 -10.05 10.48 -11.26
N ALA A 19 -10.82 11.56 -11.43
CA ALA A 19 -11.16 12.46 -10.32
C ALA A 19 -12.19 11.75 -9.43
N PRO A 20 -11.90 11.49 -8.14
CA PRO A 20 -12.79 10.74 -7.30
C PRO A 20 -13.98 11.59 -6.86
N SER A 21 -15.16 10.96 -6.82
CA SER A 21 -16.38 11.55 -6.29
C SER A 21 -16.85 10.82 -5.04
N GLU A 22 -17.74 11.46 -4.29
CA GLU A 22 -18.33 10.91 -3.07
C GLU A 22 -18.90 9.49 -3.31
N GLY A 23 -18.45 8.52 -2.50
CA GLY A 23 -18.95 7.15 -2.57
C GLY A 23 -18.45 6.33 -3.78
N LEU A 24 -17.41 6.81 -4.48
CA LEU A 24 -16.75 6.05 -5.55
C LEU A 24 -16.41 4.64 -5.06
N ARG A 25 -16.92 3.66 -5.81
CA ARG A 25 -16.62 2.23 -5.61
C ARG A 25 -15.53 1.84 -6.58
N VAL A 26 -14.48 1.25 -6.04
CA VAL A 26 -13.32 0.77 -6.78
C VAL A 26 -13.37 -0.75 -6.81
N ASP A 27 -13.70 -1.29 -7.98
CA ASP A 27 -13.80 -2.73 -8.26
C ASP A 27 -12.73 -3.23 -9.24
N SER A 28 -11.96 -2.31 -9.81
CA SER A 28 -10.86 -2.53 -10.73
C SER A 28 -9.74 -1.53 -10.45
N SER A 29 -8.52 -1.84 -10.92
CA SER A 29 -7.37 -0.98 -10.72
C SER A 29 -7.58 0.38 -11.38
N LEU A 30 -7.22 1.45 -10.68
CA LEU A 30 -7.33 2.81 -11.20
C LEU A 30 -6.27 3.73 -10.62
N ASP A 31 -6.03 4.79 -11.38
CA ASP A 31 -5.20 5.92 -11.01
C ASP A 31 -6.12 7.08 -10.65
N ILE A 32 -5.96 7.67 -9.47
CA ILE A 32 -6.66 8.89 -9.08
C ILE A 32 -5.86 10.08 -9.58
N CYS A 33 -6.54 11.09 -10.12
CA CYS A 33 -5.86 12.31 -10.54
C CYS A 33 -5.28 13.04 -9.35
N ASN A 34 -4.05 13.56 -9.48
CA ASN A 34 -3.50 14.47 -8.50
C ASN A 34 -4.45 15.67 -8.31
N GLY A 35 -4.67 16.05 -7.05
CA GLY A 35 -5.61 17.10 -6.70
C GLY A 35 -5.98 17.04 -5.23
N VAL A 36 -6.89 17.94 -4.83
CA VAL A 36 -7.48 17.95 -3.49
C VAL A 36 -8.97 17.69 -3.64
N TYR A 37 -9.45 16.63 -2.99
CA TYR A 37 -10.84 16.18 -3.07
C TYR A 37 -11.43 16.11 -1.68
N PHE A 38 -12.57 16.77 -1.51
CA PHE A 38 -13.35 16.67 -0.28
C PHE A 38 -14.36 15.54 -0.42
N LEU A 39 -14.09 14.41 0.23
CA LEU A 39 -14.89 13.18 0.19
C LEU A 39 -15.33 12.85 1.60
N LYS A 40 -16.57 13.16 1.94
CA LYS A 40 -17.13 12.90 3.28
C LYS A 40 -17.15 11.40 3.56
N LYS A 41 -17.57 10.56 2.62
CA LYS A 41 -17.66 9.09 2.73
C LYS A 41 -16.50 8.35 2.06
N GLY A 42 -15.42 9.05 1.72
CA GLY A 42 -14.20 8.43 1.21
C GLY A 42 -14.41 7.50 0.01
N LEU A 43 -13.49 6.54 -0.16
CA LEU A 43 -13.52 5.52 -1.20
C LEU A 43 -13.92 4.16 -0.64
N VAL A 44 -14.57 3.35 -1.46
CA VAL A 44 -14.89 1.95 -1.13
C VAL A 44 -14.20 1.03 -2.12
N VAL A 45 -13.20 0.27 -1.69
CA VAL A 45 -12.54 -0.74 -2.50
C VAL A 45 -13.16 -2.12 -2.21
N SER A 46 -13.62 -2.78 -3.25
CA SER A 46 -14.22 -4.12 -3.16
C SER A 46 -13.83 -4.97 -4.36
N GLY A 47 -13.12 -6.07 -4.12
CA GLY A 47 -12.73 -7.00 -5.17
C GLY A 47 -11.39 -7.66 -4.87
N SER A 48 -10.70 -8.13 -5.90
CA SER A 48 -9.37 -8.72 -5.73
C SER A 48 -8.42 -8.29 -6.83
N ASN A 49 -7.12 -8.27 -6.52
CA ASN A 49 -6.06 -7.86 -7.45
C ASN A 49 -6.25 -6.43 -7.96
N ILE A 50 -6.54 -5.51 -7.04
CA ILE A 50 -6.80 -4.09 -7.34
C ILE A 50 -5.59 -3.26 -6.93
N LEU A 51 -5.14 -2.39 -7.83
CA LEU A 51 -4.19 -1.31 -7.54
C LEU A 51 -4.94 0.03 -7.55
N VAL A 52 -4.86 0.76 -6.44
CA VAL A 52 -5.31 2.15 -6.34
C VAL A 52 -4.09 3.01 -6.13
N ASP A 53 -3.68 3.73 -7.18
CA ASP A 53 -2.63 4.75 -7.07
C ASP A 53 -3.28 6.12 -6.96
N CYS A 54 -3.04 6.83 -5.85
CA CYS A 54 -3.59 8.16 -5.68
C CYS A 54 -2.82 9.25 -6.45
N ASN A 55 -1.66 8.95 -7.03
CA ASN A 55 -0.77 9.92 -7.67
C ASN A 55 -0.49 11.18 -6.81
N GLY A 56 -0.43 11.02 -5.48
CA GLY A 56 -0.23 12.12 -4.55
C GLY A 56 -1.47 12.93 -4.20
N ALA A 57 -2.67 12.51 -4.64
CA ALA A 57 -3.94 13.15 -4.33
C ALA A 57 -4.19 13.27 -2.82
N VAL A 58 -4.80 14.38 -2.43
CA VAL A 58 -5.28 14.65 -1.07
C VAL A 58 -6.76 14.31 -1.02
N LEU A 59 -7.10 13.29 -0.24
CA LEU A 59 -8.47 12.96 0.11
C LEU A 59 -8.73 13.53 1.50
N SER A 60 -9.60 14.53 1.58
CA SER A 60 -9.96 15.20 2.82
C SER A 60 -11.38 14.83 3.22
N GLY A 61 -11.55 14.44 4.47
CA GLY A 61 -12.80 13.96 5.00
C GLY A 61 -13.32 14.73 6.19
N LEU A 62 -14.21 14.05 6.91
CA LEU A 62 -14.78 14.50 8.16
C LEU A 62 -14.66 13.38 9.21
N ILE A 63 -14.31 13.76 10.44
CA ILE A 63 -14.29 12.85 11.59
C ILE A 63 -15.69 12.25 11.76
N GLY A 64 -15.75 10.94 12.00
CA GLY A 64 -16.96 10.12 11.94
C GLY A 64 -17.08 9.27 10.66
N TYR A 65 -16.29 9.55 9.63
CA TYR A 65 -16.27 8.78 8.37
C TYR A 65 -14.88 8.19 8.08
N GLN A 66 -14.82 7.23 7.14
CA GLN A 66 -13.58 6.56 6.75
C GLN A 66 -13.03 7.12 5.44
N GLY A 67 -11.70 7.20 5.33
CA GLY A 67 -11.03 7.69 4.13
C GLY A 67 -11.05 6.67 2.99
N VAL A 68 -10.52 5.48 3.25
CA VAL A 68 -10.56 4.36 2.32
C VAL A 68 -11.04 3.12 3.06
N THR A 69 -12.17 2.57 2.62
CA THR A 69 -12.74 1.34 3.16
C THR A 69 -12.40 0.18 2.24
N ILE A 70 -11.76 -0.86 2.76
CA ILE A 70 -11.45 -2.09 2.03
C ILE A 70 -12.17 -3.24 2.74
N LYS A 71 -13.06 -3.95 2.04
CA LYS A 71 -13.86 -5.01 2.66
C LYS A 71 -13.93 -6.25 1.78
N ASN A 72 -13.85 -7.43 2.40
CA ASN A 72 -13.99 -8.72 1.72
C ASN A 72 -13.08 -8.84 0.48
N SER A 73 -11.85 -8.33 0.58
CA SER A 73 -10.97 -8.14 -0.58
C SER A 73 -9.67 -8.92 -0.42
N ARG A 74 -9.03 -9.25 -1.55
CA ARG A 74 -7.74 -9.95 -1.58
C ARG A 74 -6.75 -9.30 -2.53
N ASN A 75 -5.49 -9.23 -2.15
CA ASN A 75 -4.43 -8.69 -3.02
C ASN A 75 -4.76 -7.27 -3.50
N VAL A 76 -5.00 -6.35 -2.56
CA VAL A 76 -5.29 -4.95 -2.88
C VAL A 76 -4.10 -4.10 -2.45
N THR A 77 -3.60 -3.27 -3.37
CA THR A 77 -2.57 -2.28 -3.08
C THR A 77 -3.17 -0.89 -3.15
N VAL A 78 -3.00 -0.09 -2.11
CA VAL A 78 -3.33 1.33 -2.11
C VAL A 78 -2.08 2.13 -1.80
N GLN A 79 -1.71 3.02 -2.72
CA GLN A 79 -0.45 3.74 -2.66
C GLN A 79 -0.54 5.22 -3.00
N ASN A 80 0.46 5.97 -2.53
CA ASN A 80 0.67 7.39 -2.83
C ASN A 80 -0.51 8.32 -2.45
N CYS A 81 -1.35 7.94 -1.49
CA CYS A 81 -2.48 8.75 -1.05
C CYS A 81 -2.12 9.67 0.12
N LYS A 82 -2.72 10.86 0.16
CA LYS A 82 -2.70 11.73 1.36
C LYS A 82 -4.10 11.75 1.96
N LEU A 83 -4.32 11.03 3.07
CA LEU A 83 -5.63 10.96 3.72
C LEU A 83 -5.64 11.84 4.97
N GLN A 84 -6.62 12.74 5.06
CA GLN A 84 -6.72 13.64 6.20
C GLN A 84 -8.15 13.88 6.71
N GLY A 85 -8.26 14.08 8.03
CA GLY A 85 -9.50 14.50 8.68
C GLY A 85 -10.58 13.42 8.82
N TYR A 86 -10.24 12.13 8.68
CA TYR A 86 -11.18 11.01 8.84
C TYR A 86 -11.20 10.43 10.26
N GLU A 87 -12.24 9.67 10.61
CA GLU A 87 -12.22 8.80 11.81
C GLU A 87 -11.12 7.74 11.66
N ARG A 88 -11.07 7.06 10.52
CA ARG A 88 -10.01 6.13 10.15
C ARG A 88 -9.52 6.48 8.75
N GLY A 89 -8.21 6.69 8.60
CA GLY A 89 -7.62 6.89 7.28
C GLY A 89 -7.90 5.68 6.39
N PHE A 90 -7.45 4.51 6.84
CA PHE A 90 -7.80 3.22 6.24
C PHE A 90 -8.64 2.37 7.20
N ALA A 91 -9.76 1.83 6.70
CA ALA A 91 -10.58 0.86 7.41
C ALA A 91 -10.66 -0.44 6.59
N VAL A 92 -9.94 -1.46 7.03
CA VAL A 92 -9.81 -2.75 6.34
C VAL A 92 -10.49 -3.86 7.14
N SER A 93 -11.36 -4.63 6.50
CA SER A 93 -12.07 -5.72 7.16
C SER A 93 -12.18 -6.99 6.33
N ASN A 94 -12.08 -8.15 6.97
CA ASN A 94 -12.26 -9.48 6.37
C ASN A 94 -11.45 -9.65 5.07
N SER A 95 -10.19 -9.28 5.09
CA SER A 95 -9.37 -9.15 3.88
C SER A 95 -7.98 -9.75 4.06
N SER A 96 -7.30 -10.05 2.97
CA SER A 96 -5.93 -10.57 3.02
C SER A 96 -5.07 -10.08 1.86
N GLY A 97 -3.74 -10.07 2.00
CA GLY A 97 -2.88 -9.56 0.94
C GLY A 97 -3.06 -8.06 0.70
N ILE A 98 -3.36 -7.28 1.76
CA ILE A 98 -3.57 -5.84 1.63
C ILE A 98 -2.23 -5.13 1.82
N VAL A 99 -1.89 -4.25 0.88
CA VAL A 99 -0.67 -3.46 0.90
C VAL A 99 -1.05 -1.99 0.97
N LEU A 100 -0.73 -1.34 2.08
CA LEU A 100 -0.88 0.10 2.25
C LEU A 100 0.53 0.70 2.32
N VAL A 101 0.96 1.35 1.24
CA VAL A 101 2.34 1.79 1.08
C VAL A 101 2.42 3.23 0.60
N ASP A 102 3.37 4.00 1.14
CA ASP A 102 3.70 5.35 0.67
C ASP A 102 2.53 6.33 0.77
N ASN A 103 1.62 6.06 1.70
CA ASN A 103 0.55 6.97 2.05
C ASN A 103 0.98 7.90 3.20
N SER A 104 0.38 9.09 3.22
CA SER A 104 0.49 10.05 4.30
C SER A 104 -0.85 10.18 5.03
N LEU A 105 -0.86 9.84 6.32
CA LEU A 105 -2.05 9.85 7.16
C LEU A 105 -1.92 11.00 8.16
N VAL A 106 -2.74 12.04 7.99
CA VAL A 106 -2.58 13.32 8.71
C VAL A 106 -3.89 13.72 9.39
N LYS A 107 -3.85 13.97 10.70
CA LYS A 107 -5.02 14.45 11.46
C LYS A 107 -6.27 13.56 11.33
N ASN A 108 -6.10 12.28 11.00
CA ASN A 108 -7.14 11.29 11.18
C ASN A 108 -7.24 10.95 12.67
N ARG A 109 -8.39 10.49 13.15
CA ARG A 109 -8.46 10.04 14.55
C ARG A 109 -7.61 8.79 14.73
N ILE A 110 -7.77 7.81 13.86
CA ILE A 110 -6.96 6.60 13.77
C ILE A 110 -6.38 6.50 12.35
N GLY A 111 -5.12 6.12 12.23
CA GLY A 111 -4.48 5.99 10.92
C GLY A 111 -5.01 4.83 10.11
N VAL A 112 -4.73 3.62 10.58
CA VAL A 112 -5.15 2.37 9.95
C VAL A 112 -5.89 1.49 10.95
N GLN A 113 -7.02 0.93 10.54
CA GLN A 113 -7.72 -0.12 11.27
C GLN A 113 -7.82 -1.38 10.43
N PHE A 114 -7.45 -2.50 11.02
CA PHE A 114 -7.57 -3.85 10.47
C PHE A 114 -8.48 -4.68 11.37
N VAL A 115 -9.52 -5.30 10.79
CA VAL A 115 -10.44 -6.20 11.49
C VAL A 115 -10.51 -7.52 10.73
N SER A 116 -10.06 -8.62 11.34
CA SER A 116 -9.97 -9.93 10.66
C SER A 116 -9.14 -9.85 9.36
N VAL A 117 -7.94 -9.27 9.46
CA VAL A 117 -7.01 -9.08 8.33
C VAL A 117 -5.76 -9.93 8.51
N SER A 118 -5.29 -10.55 7.44
CA SER A 118 -4.08 -11.39 7.47
C SER A 118 -3.17 -11.17 6.27
N LYS A 119 -1.89 -11.59 6.39
CA LYS A 119 -0.90 -11.54 5.31
C LYS A 119 -0.91 -10.18 4.60
N SER A 120 -0.88 -9.10 5.37
CA SER A 120 -1.01 -7.72 4.88
C SER A 120 0.14 -6.85 5.40
N ALA A 121 0.36 -5.72 4.75
CA ALA A 121 1.49 -4.83 4.97
C ALA A 121 1.05 -3.36 5.12
N VAL A 122 1.62 -2.65 6.09
CA VAL A 122 1.46 -1.20 6.25
C VAL A 122 2.82 -0.53 6.37
N PHE A 123 3.11 0.36 5.43
CA PHE A 123 4.35 1.13 5.33
C PHE A 123 4.02 2.58 4.98
N ASN A 124 3.32 3.25 5.90
CA ASN A 124 2.83 4.61 5.72
C ASN A 124 3.53 5.59 6.67
N ARG A 125 3.46 6.89 6.33
CA ARG A 125 3.80 7.96 7.27
C ARG A 125 2.53 8.37 7.99
N ASP A 126 2.55 8.30 9.32
CA ASP A 126 1.35 8.49 10.12
C ASP A 126 1.56 9.49 11.27
N ILE A 127 0.73 10.53 11.30
CA ILE A 127 0.63 11.52 12.39
C ILE A 127 -0.84 11.69 12.84
N SER A 128 -1.58 10.58 12.88
CA SER A 128 -2.97 10.52 13.34
C SER A 128 -3.07 10.82 14.84
N LEU A 129 -4.20 11.40 15.24
CA LEU A 129 -4.40 12.05 16.54
C LEU A 129 -4.34 11.06 17.70
N ARG A 130 -5.10 9.96 17.62
CA ARG A 130 -5.20 8.96 18.71
C ARG A 130 -4.19 7.84 18.51
N SER A 131 -4.42 6.99 17.51
CA SER A 131 -3.57 5.84 17.20
C SER A 131 -3.11 5.89 15.75
N ASP A 132 -1.89 5.44 15.51
CA ASP A 132 -1.40 5.11 14.17
C ASP A 132 -2.12 3.86 13.63
N LEU A 133 -2.29 2.85 14.46
CA LEU A 133 -2.73 1.54 14.04
C LEU A 133 -3.62 0.86 15.08
N GLU A 134 -4.68 0.20 14.63
CA GLU A 134 -5.56 -0.64 15.45
C GLU A 134 -5.85 -1.96 14.72
N LEU A 135 -5.54 -3.09 15.36
CA LEU A 135 -5.82 -4.43 14.82
C LEU A 135 -6.75 -5.19 15.75
N VAL A 136 -7.79 -5.78 15.17
CA VAL A 136 -8.75 -6.66 15.85
C VAL A 136 -8.74 -7.99 15.12
N ASN A 137 -8.50 -9.09 15.84
CA ASN A 137 -8.47 -10.45 15.28
C ASN A 137 -7.62 -10.58 13.99
N SER A 138 -6.51 -9.84 13.92
CA SER A 138 -5.68 -9.73 12.72
C SER A 138 -4.26 -10.19 13.02
N GLU A 139 -3.72 -11.07 12.17
CA GLU A 139 -2.46 -11.79 12.41
C GLU A 139 -1.64 -12.00 11.13
N GLY A 140 -0.34 -12.23 11.29
CA GLY A 140 0.58 -12.44 10.17
C GLY A 140 0.72 -11.20 9.29
N ASN A 141 0.56 -10.00 9.86
CA ASN A 141 0.73 -8.73 9.16
C ASN A 141 2.10 -8.11 9.46
N PHE A 142 2.59 -7.32 8.52
CA PHE A 142 3.87 -6.64 8.56
C PHE A 142 3.65 -5.14 8.63
N LEU A 143 4.22 -4.51 9.64
CA LEU A 143 3.85 -3.14 9.99
C LEU A 143 5.11 -2.35 10.29
N SER A 144 5.22 -1.20 9.64
CA SER A 144 6.22 -0.20 9.94
C SER A 144 5.50 1.01 10.49
N SER A 145 5.49 1.14 11.82
CA SER A 145 5.20 2.41 12.48
C SER A 145 6.48 2.92 13.11
N VAL A 146 6.91 4.08 12.66
CA VAL A 146 8.14 4.73 13.15
C VAL A 146 7.83 5.88 14.11
N ASN A 147 6.56 6.29 14.20
CA ASN A 147 6.16 7.51 14.90
C ASN A 147 5.49 7.27 16.26
N LYS A 148 4.94 6.07 16.51
CA LYS A 148 4.33 5.71 17.80
C LYS A 148 4.70 4.27 18.19
N PRO A 149 4.93 3.98 19.48
CA PRO A 149 5.23 2.63 19.93
C PRO A 149 4.00 1.73 19.75
N VAL A 150 4.13 0.70 18.93
CA VAL A 150 3.11 -0.33 18.77
C VAL A 150 3.09 -1.22 20.03
N ARG A 151 1.91 -1.55 20.57
CA ARG A 151 1.79 -2.34 21.81
C ARG A 151 2.47 -3.72 21.67
N ALA A 152 3.12 -4.18 22.74
CA ALA A 152 3.90 -5.42 22.72
C ALA A 152 3.04 -6.69 22.53
N ASP A 153 1.83 -6.71 23.09
CA ASP A 153 0.86 -7.80 22.93
C ASP A 153 0.45 -8.00 21.47
N PHE A 154 0.38 -6.90 20.74
CA PHE A 154 0.05 -6.84 19.33
C PHE A 154 1.14 -7.44 18.44
N CYS A 155 2.42 -7.13 18.72
CA CYS A 155 3.57 -7.61 17.96
C CYS A 155 3.92 -9.09 18.21
N ARG A 156 3.18 -9.80 19.08
CA ARG A 156 3.32 -11.26 19.22
C ARG A 156 2.70 -12.03 18.06
N LYS A 157 1.69 -11.46 17.41
CA LYS A 157 0.96 -12.08 16.29
C LYS A 157 1.29 -11.43 14.95
N ASN A 158 2.09 -10.37 14.95
CA ASN A 158 2.40 -9.54 13.79
C ASN A 158 3.85 -9.08 13.86
N ILE A 159 4.45 -8.82 12.71
CA ILE A 159 5.83 -8.38 12.62
C ILE A 159 5.83 -6.84 12.57
N CYS A 160 6.24 -6.23 13.67
CA CYS A 160 6.22 -4.77 13.85
C CYS A 160 7.59 -4.13 13.65
N ASN A 161 7.58 -2.80 13.52
CA ASN A 161 8.75 -1.91 13.54
C ASN A 161 9.84 -2.33 12.54
N GLN A 162 9.43 -2.92 11.41
CA GLN A 162 10.37 -3.35 10.39
C GLN A 162 10.89 -2.16 9.60
N PRO A 163 12.18 -2.17 9.22
CA PRO A 163 12.71 -1.19 8.29
C PRO A 163 12.04 -1.33 6.92
N ARG A 164 11.92 -0.21 6.20
CA ARG A 164 11.20 -0.10 4.92
C ARG A 164 11.74 -1.03 3.83
N ASN A 165 13.02 -1.41 3.91
CA ASN A 165 13.66 -2.37 3.00
C ASN A 165 13.14 -3.82 3.15
N ALA A 166 12.28 -4.12 4.13
CA ALA A 166 11.60 -5.40 4.24
C ALA A 166 10.40 -5.54 3.27
N LEU A 167 9.97 -4.45 2.64
CA LEU A 167 8.80 -4.45 1.76
C LEU A 167 8.93 -5.38 0.53
N PRO A 168 10.06 -5.43 -0.21
CA PRO A 168 10.21 -6.36 -1.34
C PRO A 168 10.11 -7.84 -0.95
N LEU A 169 10.51 -8.20 0.27
CA LEU A 169 10.37 -9.57 0.81
C LEU A 169 8.91 -10.01 0.95
N PHE A 170 8.00 -9.03 0.98
CA PHE A 170 6.57 -9.25 1.17
C PHE A 170 5.76 -9.04 -0.11
N LEU A 171 6.12 -8.06 -0.94
CA LEU A 171 5.42 -7.76 -2.19
C LEU A 171 5.68 -8.76 -3.30
N GLN A 172 6.82 -9.44 -3.27
CA GLN A 172 7.08 -10.48 -4.23
C GLN A 172 6.28 -11.74 -3.87
N PRO A 173 5.69 -12.44 -4.86
CA PRO A 173 4.96 -13.66 -4.59
C PRO A 173 5.88 -14.60 -3.80
N GLN A 174 5.38 -15.17 -2.70
CA GLN A 174 6.06 -16.28 -2.02
C GLN A 174 5.99 -17.51 -2.93
N THR A 175 6.75 -17.45 -4.02
CA THR A 175 6.97 -18.54 -4.94
C THR A 175 7.62 -19.68 -4.18
N ALA A 176 7.26 -20.91 -4.55
CA ALA A 176 7.77 -22.13 -3.94
C ALA A 176 9.29 -22.06 -3.67
N LYS A 177 9.72 -22.68 -2.55
CA LYS A 177 11.09 -22.76 -2.03
C LYS A 177 12.24 -22.64 -3.07
N PRO A 178 12.21 -23.30 -4.24
CA PRO A 178 13.28 -23.13 -5.24
C PRO A 178 13.49 -21.68 -5.73
N VAL A 179 12.44 -20.88 -5.90
CA VAL A 179 12.55 -19.51 -6.44
C VAL A 179 13.09 -18.52 -5.40
N MET A 180 12.79 -18.74 -4.12
CA MET A 180 13.31 -17.90 -3.03
C MET A 180 14.83 -18.03 -2.85
N LYS A 181 15.41 -19.20 -3.15
CA LYS A 181 16.87 -19.40 -3.14
C LYS A 181 17.56 -18.62 -4.25
N THR A 182 17.00 -18.65 -5.46
CA THR A 182 17.50 -17.89 -6.62
C THR A 182 17.39 -16.39 -6.34
N TRP A 183 16.24 -15.93 -5.85
CA TRP A 183 16.03 -14.54 -5.48
C TRP A 183 17.00 -14.03 -4.40
N LEU A 184 17.22 -14.80 -3.33
CA LEU A 184 18.21 -14.45 -2.30
C LEU A 184 19.62 -14.38 -2.88
N SER A 185 19.96 -15.29 -3.81
CA SER A 185 21.29 -15.29 -4.44
C SER A 185 21.53 -14.06 -5.33
N GLU A 186 20.49 -13.52 -5.95
CA GLU A 186 20.57 -12.29 -6.77
C GLU A 186 20.68 -11.03 -5.91
N GLN A 187 19.92 -10.95 -4.81
CA GLN A 187 19.88 -9.77 -3.95
C GLN A 187 21.03 -9.69 -2.94
N VAL A 188 21.65 -10.83 -2.61
CA VAL A 188 22.62 -10.95 -1.51
C VAL A 188 23.99 -11.43 -1.99
N THR A 189 24.40 -11.11 -3.23
CA THR A 189 25.76 -11.46 -3.67
C THR A 189 26.82 -10.81 -2.76
N PRO A 190 27.62 -11.59 -2.00
CA PRO A 190 28.60 -11.04 -1.07
C PRO A 190 29.71 -10.26 -1.79
N ALA A 191 30.01 -10.64 -3.03
CA ALA A 191 31.11 -10.08 -3.82
C ALA A 191 30.94 -8.59 -4.13
N GLN A 192 29.72 -8.08 -4.34
CA GLN A 192 29.51 -6.66 -4.66
C GLN A 192 29.59 -5.77 -3.41
N LYS A 193 29.14 -6.25 -2.24
CA LYS A 193 29.33 -5.54 -0.97
C LYS A 193 30.80 -5.51 -0.54
N LEU A 194 31.54 -6.61 -0.72
CA LEU A 194 32.97 -6.65 -0.40
C LEU A 194 33.77 -5.72 -1.31
N LYS A 195 33.51 -5.71 -2.63
CA LYS A 195 34.24 -4.87 -3.57
C LYS A 195 34.00 -3.37 -3.33
N LYS A 196 32.78 -2.98 -2.96
CA LYS A 196 32.44 -1.59 -2.63
C LYS A 196 32.99 -1.15 -1.26
N TRP A 197 33.12 -2.07 -0.31
CA TRP A 197 33.73 -1.81 0.99
C TRP A 197 35.26 -1.77 0.94
N VAL A 198 35.89 -2.63 0.13
CA VAL A 198 37.35 -2.74 -0.04
C VAL A 198 37.91 -1.69 -1.00
N PHE A 199 37.18 -1.33 -2.07
CA PHE A 199 37.68 -0.44 -3.12
C PHE A 199 36.91 0.89 -3.27
N GLY A 200 35.86 1.13 -2.47
CA GLY A 200 35.05 2.35 -2.55
C GLY A 200 35.57 3.53 -1.72
N GLY A 201 36.75 3.42 -1.11
CA GLY A 201 37.38 4.47 -0.28
C GLY A 201 38.68 5.04 -0.85
N LEU A 202 39.05 4.69 -2.09
CA LEU A 202 40.22 5.22 -2.79
C LEU A 202 39.78 5.68 -4.18
N LEU A 203 39.26 6.90 -4.25
CA LEU A 203 39.36 7.87 -5.35
C LEU A 203 38.66 9.16 -4.92
#